data_AF-A0A1T5CVP9-F1
#
_entry.id   AF-A0A1T5CVP9-F1
#
_cell.length_a   1.000
_cell.length_b   1.000
_cell.length_c   1.000
_cell.angle_alpha   90.00
_cell.angle_beta   90.00
_cell.angle_gamma   90.00
#
_symmetry.space_group_name_H-M   'P 1'
#
loop_
_entity.id
_entity.type
_entity.pdbx_description
1 polymer ?
#
loop_
_entity_poly.entity_id
_entity_poly.type
_entity_poly.pdbx_seq_one_letter_code
_entity_poly.pdbx_strand_id
1 'polypeptide(L)'
;MRLGDNCVYLRVICNYSQNLRLHQMIEKIWKDPVWSKVISVIIVAIGGLILAKAKSYYDSQTFKEAFNDIINYQLKIIYIFFGIIIFWILRWIYKISLGSNRNKTNSKFEKNKTLLRKVDKIIDKKEGVMMKWNVHFSTANKPFVSDVNCFCLLHGDLPIKFLWNRCPHQDCKNSQKQIDDYSLENLAESIVLDEWDKINGNKII
;
A
#
# COMPACT_ATOMS: atom_id res chain seq x y z
N MET A 1 -3.34 -19.66 30.97
CA MET A 1 -2.30 -19.24 30.02
C MET A 1 -2.19 -20.31 28.92
N ARG A 2 -2.78 -20.06 27.74
CA ARG A 2 -2.68 -20.95 26.57
C ARG A 2 -1.59 -20.39 25.63
N LEU A 3 -0.47 -21.09 25.53
CA LEU A 3 0.67 -20.83 24.63
C LEU A 3 0.55 -21.67 23.33
N GLY A 4 -0.65 -21.72 22.72
CA GLY A 4 -0.93 -22.62 21.59
C GLY A 4 -0.99 -21.97 20.20
N ASP A 5 -1.39 -20.70 20.11
CA ASP A 5 -1.90 -20.15 18.85
C ASP A 5 -0.88 -19.32 18.04
N ASN A 6 0.33 -19.13 18.56
CA ASN A 6 1.38 -18.34 17.91
C ASN A 6 2.13 -19.07 16.77
N CYS A 7 1.91 -20.37 16.59
CA CYS A 7 2.71 -21.19 15.67
C CYS A 7 2.23 -21.14 14.21
N VAL A 8 0.94 -20.84 13.97
CA VAL A 8 0.37 -20.80 12.61
C VAL A 8 0.67 -19.47 11.91
N TYR A 9 0.63 -18.35 12.65
CA TYR A 9 0.91 -17.02 12.11
C TYR A 9 2.38 -16.86 11.65
N LEU A 10 3.34 -17.45 12.38
CA LEU A 10 4.76 -17.37 12.03
C LEU A 10 5.09 -18.09 10.70
N ARG A 11 4.36 -19.15 10.36
CA ARG A 11 4.60 -19.92 9.13
C ARG A 11 4.14 -19.17 7.87
N VAL A 12 3.05 -18.41 7.96
CA VAL A 12 2.55 -17.57 6.85
C VAL A 12 3.47 -16.37 6.60
N ILE A 13 3.98 -15.74 7.66
CA ILE A 13 4.90 -14.60 7.56
C ILE A 13 6.24 -15.01 6.93
N CYS A 14 6.77 -16.19 7.26
CA CYS A 14 8.00 -16.71 6.65
C CYS A 14 7.87 -16.98 5.13
N ASN A 15 6.74 -17.57 4.68
CA ASN A 15 6.50 -17.82 3.26
C ASN A 15 6.31 -16.52 2.46
N TYR A 16 5.65 -15.52 3.04
CA TYR A 16 5.49 -14.21 2.41
C TYR A 16 6.85 -13.48 2.28
N SER A 17 7.70 -13.57 3.31
CA SER A 17 9.05 -12.99 3.32
C SER A 17 9.98 -13.61 2.27
N GLN A 18 9.93 -14.92 2.06
CA GLN A 18 10.75 -15.59 1.04
C GLN A 18 10.34 -15.22 -0.40
N ASN A 19 9.04 -15.15 -0.67
CA ASN A 19 8.52 -14.76 -1.99
C ASN A 19 8.82 -13.28 -2.30
N LEU A 20 8.75 -12.42 -1.27
CA LEU A 20 9.13 -11.01 -1.38
C LEU A 20 10.62 -10.84 -1.68
N ARG A 21 11.50 -11.66 -1.08
CA ARG A 21 12.95 -11.66 -1.39
C ARG A 21 13.23 -12.11 -2.81
N LEU A 22 12.55 -13.13 -3.31
CA LEU A 22 12.75 -13.62 -4.68
C LEU A 22 12.35 -12.56 -5.71
N HIS A 23 11.22 -11.88 -5.49
CA HIS A 23 10.78 -10.77 -6.32
C HIS A 23 11.79 -9.61 -6.31
N GLN A 24 12.32 -9.24 -5.14
CA GLN A 24 13.34 -8.19 -5.03
C GLN A 24 14.66 -8.56 -5.73
N MET A 25 15.08 -9.83 -5.67
CA MET A 25 16.29 -10.29 -6.34
C MET A 25 16.13 -10.31 -7.87
N ILE A 26 14.99 -10.79 -8.38
CA ILE A 26 14.68 -10.77 -9.82
C ILE A 26 14.61 -9.32 -10.33
N GLU A 27 13.94 -8.44 -9.59
CA GLU A 27 13.87 -7.02 -9.94
C GLU A 27 15.25 -6.35 -10.00
N LYS A 28 16.16 -6.74 -9.10
CA LYS A 28 17.55 -6.27 -9.10
C LYS A 28 18.32 -6.75 -10.32
N ILE A 29 18.16 -8.01 -10.72
CA ILE A 29 18.78 -8.59 -11.92
C ILE A 29 18.24 -7.92 -13.20
N TRP A 30 16.93 -7.65 -13.25
CA TRP A 30 16.29 -6.97 -14.38
C TRP A 30 16.69 -5.49 -14.51
N LYS A 31 17.01 -4.81 -13.41
CA LYS A 31 17.47 -3.42 -13.41
C LYS A 31 18.96 -3.27 -13.65
N ASP A 32 19.73 -4.34 -13.55
CA ASP A 32 21.16 -4.31 -13.83
C ASP A 32 21.40 -4.07 -15.34
N PRO A 33 22.22 -3.08 -15.72
CA PRO A 33 22.42 -2.68 -17.10
C PRO A 33 23.14 -3.76 -17.94
N VAL A 34 23.83 -4.70 -17.31
CA VAL A 34 24.53 -5.80 -17.97
C VAL A 34 23.61 -7.02 -18.06
N TRP A 35 23.05 -7.46 -16.94
CA TRP A 35 22.23 -8.69 -16.91
C TRP A 35 20.93 -8.58 -17.70
N SER A 36 20.29 -7.40 -17.73
CA SER A 36 19.09 -7.17 -18.56
C SER A 36 19.35 -7.38 -20.05
N LYS A 37 20.52 -6.97 -20.55
CA LYS A 37 20.93 -7.18 -21.95
C LYS A 37 21.17 -8.67 -22.23
N VAL A 38 21.83 -9.37 -21.31
CA VAL A 38 22.09 -10.82 -21.42
C VAL A 38 20.76 -11.59 -21.50
N ILE A 39 19.82 -11.30 -20.60
CA ILE A 39 18.50 -11.95 -20.59
C ILE A 39 17.74 -11.64 -21.90
N SER A 40 17.79 -10.40 -22.38
CA SER A 40 17.15 -10.03 -23.64
C SER A 40 17.73 -10.79 -24.83
N VAL A 41 19.05 -10.96 -24.92
CA VAL A 41 19.70 -11.73 -26.00
C VAL A 41 19.30 -13.20 -25.93
N ILE A 42 19.23 -13.78 -24.72
CA ILE A 42 18.77 -15.17 -24.53
C ILE A 42 17.32 -15.36 -24.99
N ILE A 43 16.43 -14.44 -24.64
CA ILE A 43 15.01 -14.50 -25.06
C ILE A 43 14.90 -14.41 -26.58
N VAL A 44 15.64 -13.49 -27.21
CA VAL A 44 15.64 -13.33 -28.67
C VAL A 44 16.20 -14.58 -29.35
N ALA A 45 17.28 -15.16 -28.82
CA ALA A 45 17.87 -16.38 -29.36
C ALA A 45 16.90 -17.57 -29.28
N ILE A 46 16.26 -17.78 -28.12
CA ILE A 46 15.26 -18.85 -27.93
C ILE A 46 14.05 -18.62 -28.84
N GLY A 47 13.55 -17.37 -28.94
CA GLY A 47 12.46 -17.02 -29.83
C GLY A 47 12.76 -17.31 -31.30
N GLY A 48 13.98 -16.97 -31.75
CA GLY A 48 14.44 -17.27 -33.11
C GLY A 48 14.51 -18.77 -33.40
N LEU A 49 15.01 -19.58 -32.45
CA LEU A 49 15.05 -21.03 -32.57
C LEU A 49 13.65 -21.66 -32.65
N ILE A 50 12.70 -21.17 -31.83
CA ILE A 50 11.31 -21.62 -31.87
C ILE A 50 10.67 -21.29 -33.22
N LEU A 51 10.87 -20.08 -33.73
CA LEU A 51 10.35 -19.66 -35.04
C LEU A 51 10.95 -20.48 -36.18
N ALA A 52 12.25 -20.76 -36.15
CA ALA A 52 12.91 -21.61 -37.14
C ALA A 52 12.38 -23.05 -37.11
N LYS A 53 12.12 -23.59 -35.92
CA LYS A 53 11.52 -24.93 -35.78
C LYS A 53 10.08 -24.97 -36.29
N ALA A 54 9.28 -23.94 -35.99
CA ALA A 54 7.92 -23.82 -36.51
C ALA A 54 7.91 -23.70 -38.04
N LYS A 55 8.78 -22.88 -38.61
CA LYS A 55 8.92 -22.70 -40.07
C LYS A 55 9.39 -23.98 -40.78
N SER A 56 10.38 -24.68 -40.21
CA SER A 56 10.83 -25.98 -40.71
C SER A 56 9.71 -27.01 -40.73
N TYR A 57 8.83 -27.02 -39.74
CA TYR A 57 7.66 -27.90 -39.70
C TYR A 57 6.61 -27.56 -40.77
N TYR A 58 6.33 -26.27 -40.98
CA TYR A 58 5.34 -25.82 -41.98
C TYR A 58 5.82 -25.97 -43.42
N ASP A 59 7.07 -25.62 -43.70
CA ASP A 59 7.62 -25.59 -45.07
C ASP A 59 8.27 -26.92 -45.47
N SER A 60 8.25 -27.95 -44.60
CA SER A 60 8.92 -29.25 -44.80
C SER A 60 10.42 -29.16 -45.11
N GLN A 61 11.05 -28.04 -44.78
CA GLN A 61 12.48 -27.78 -45.00
C GLN A 61 13.30 -28.25 -43.81
N THR A 62 14.60 -28.47 -44.03
CA THR A 62 15.50 -28.76 -42.91
C THR A 62 15.64 -27.56 -41.99
N PHE A 63 15.81 -27.80 -40.69
CA PHE A 63 15.97 -26.72 -39.69
C PHE A 63 17.06 -25.72 -40.07
N LYS A 64 18.15 -26.19 -40.70
CA LYS A 64 19.28 -25.36 -41.11
C LYS A 64 18.92 -24.40 -42.25
N GLU A 65 18.11 -24.85 -43.21
CA GLU A 65 17.59 -24.02 -44.30
C GLU A 65 16.60 -22.99 -43.77
N ALA A 66 15.62 -23.40 -42.97
CA ALA A 66 14.65 -22.50 -42.37
C ALA A 66 15.30 -21.44 -41.45
N PHE A 67 16.37 -21.81 -40.73
CA PHE A 67 17.13 -20.87 -39.89
C PHE A 67 17.94 -19.88 -40.73
N ASN A 68 18.59 -20.33 -41.81
CA ASN A 68 19.29 -19.44 -42.73
C ASN A 68 18.34 -18.47 -43.46
N ASP A 69 17.15 -18.92 -43.82
CA ASP A 69 16.12 -18.08 -44.43
C ASP A 69 15.63 -16.99 -43.47
N ILE A 70 15.55 -17.27 -42.17
CA ILE A 70 15.18 -16.29 -41.14
C ILE A 70 16.31 -15.28 -40.92
N ILE A 71 17.57 -15.72 -40.84
CA ILE A 71 18.72 -14.82 -40.64
C ILE A 71 18.93 -13.92 -41.86
N ASN A 72 18.80 -14.47 -43.06
CA ASN A 72 18.99 -13.74 -44.31
C ASN A 72 17.71 -13.04 -44.80
N TYR A 73 16.64 -13.09 -44.01
CA TYR A 73 15.40 -12.43 -44.35
C TYR A 73 15.64 -10.92 -44.46
N GLN A 74 15.52 -10.39 -45.68
CA GLN A 74 15.64 -8.95 -45.92
C GLN A 74 14.41 -8.25 -45.32
N LEU A 75 14.54 -7.85 -44.05
CA LEU A 75 13.56 -7.03 -43.38
C LEU A 75 13.44 -5.70 -44.10
N LYS A 76 12.35 -5.52 -44.84
CA LYS A 76 12.00 -4.21 -45.39
C LYS A 76 11.87 -3.22 -44.24
N ILE A 77 12.54 -2.07 -44.36
CA ILE A 77 12.55 -0.98 -43.37
C ILE A 77 11.12 -0.59 -42.92
N ILE A 78 10.13 -0.78 -43.80
CA ILE A 78 8.72 -0.51 -43.52
C ILE A 78 8.17 -1.32 -42.34
N TYR A 79 8.60 -2.58 -42.17
CA TYR A 79 8.15 -3.42 -41.05
C TYR A 79 8.74 -2.95 -39.71
N ILE A 80 9.95 -2.40 -39.72
CA ILE A 80 10.59 -1.81 -38.54
C ILE A 80 9.81 -0.56 -38.11
N PHE A 81 9.43 0.30 -39.06
CA PHE A 81 8.60 1.48 -38.79
C PHE A 81 7.23 1.12 -38.19
N PHE A 82 6.54 0.12 -38.75
CA PHE A 82 5.28 -0.36 -38.20
C PHE A 82 5.44 -0.92 -36.78
N GLY A 83 6.50 -1.67 -36.51
CA GLY A 83 6.79 -2.19 -35.17
C GLY A 83 6.98 -1.07 -34.14
N ILE A 84 7.68 0.00 -34.50
CA ILE A 84 7.87 1.17 -33.64
C ILE A 84 6.51 1.85 -33.37
N ILE A 85 5.69 2.07 -34.40
CA ILE A 85 4.35 2.69 -34.25
C ILE A 85 3.48 1.87 -33.31
N ILE A 86 3.43 0.54 -33.50
CA ILE A 86 2.66 -0.38 -32.64
C ILE A 86 3.14 -0.31 -31.19
N PHE A 87 4.45 -0.30 -30.97
CA PHE A 87 5.03 -0.18 -29.62
C PHE A 87 4.60 1.12 -28.91
N TRP A 88 4.59 2.24 -29.63
CA TRP A 88 4.13 3.53 -29.09
C TRP A 88 2.64 3.50 -28.73
N ILE A 89 1.80 2.93 -29.59
CA ILE A 89 0.36 2.79 -29.34
C ILE A 89 0.11 1.93 -28.10
N LEU A 90 0.76 0.76 -28.00
CA LEU A 90 0.63 -0.12 -26.84
C LEU A 90 1.06 0.60 -25.56
N ARG A 91 2.22 1.26 -25.56
CA ARG A 91 2.72 2.02 -24.40
C ARG A 91 1.72 3.10 -23.96
N TRP A 92 1.09 3.78 -24.91
CA TRP A 92 0.08 4.80 -24.63
C TRP A 92 -1.18 4.22 -23.98
N ILE A 93 -1.70 3.11 -24.52
CA ILE A 93 -2.86 2.39 -23.98
C ILE A 93 -2.57 1.88 -22.55
N TYR A 94 -1.39 1.27 -22.32
CA TYR A 94 -0.99 0.81 -20.99
C TYR A 94 -0.92 1.95 -19.99
N LYS A 95 -0.39 3.12 -20.38
CA LYS A 95 -0.28 4.29 -19.50
C LYS A 95 -1.66 4.83 -19.10
N ILE A 96 -2.60 4.91 -20.05
CA ILE A 96 -3.96 5.39 -19.79
C ILE A 96 -4.71 4.42 -18.86
N SER A 97 -4.66 3.12 -19.17
CA SER A 97 -5.38 2.10 -18.40
C SER A 97 -4.85 1.97 -16.96
N LEU A 98 -3.53 1.89 -16.77
CA LEU A 98 -2.92 1.75 -15.43
C LEU A 98 -2.89 3.06 -14.64
N GLY A 99 -2.73 4.21 -15.32
CA GLY A 99 -2.66 5.52 -14.68
C GLY A 99 -4.01 6.02 -14.17
N SER A 100 -5.08 5.78 -14.94
CA SER A 100 -6.44 6.24 -14.59
C SER A 100 -6.95 5.60 -13.30
N ASN A 101 -6.75 4.29 -13.13
CA ASN A 101 -7.28 3.57 -11.96
C ASN A 101 -6.51 3.90 -10.67
N ARG A 102 -5.17 4.04 -10.74
CA ARG A 102 -4.32 4.44 -9.60
C ARG A 102 -4.66 5.83 -9.06
N ASN A 103 -4.93 6.79 -9.95
CA ASN A 103 -5.23 8.16 -9.54
C ASN A 103 -6.57 8.24 -8.79
N LYS A 104 -7.57 7.46 -9.24
CA LYS A 104 -8.90 7.44 -8.61
C LYS A 104 -8.86 6.82 -7.21
N THR A 105 -8.18 5.68 -7.04
CA THR A 105 -8.05 5.01 -5.73
C THR A 105 -7.26 5.86 -4.73
N ASN A 106 -6.14 6.47 -5.15
CA ASN A 106 -5.37 7.38 -4.31
C ASN A 106 -6.20 8.60 -3.88
N SER A 107 -7.00 9.18 -4.79
CA SER A 107 -7.82 10.35 -4.46
C SER A 107 -8.93 10.05 -3.43
N LYS A 108 -9.55 8.86 -3.48
CA LYS A 108 -10.57 8.45 -2.49
C LYS A 108 -9.91 8.20 -1.13
N PHE A 109 -8.77 7.52 -1.13
CA PHE A 109 -8.05 7.18 0.08
C PHE A 109 -7.56 8.43 0.83
N GLU A 110 -6.99 9.42 0.13
CA GLU A 110 -6.56 10.69 0.77
C GLU A 110 -7.74 11.53 1.30
N LYS A 111 -8.90 11.48 0.63
CA LYS A 111 -10.13 12.09 1.17
C LYS A 111 -10.54 11.42 2.48
N ASN A 112 -10.55 10.09 2.53
CA ASN A 112 -10.90 9.32 3.72
C ASN A 112 -9.95 9.62 4.89
N LYS A 113 -8.63 9.72 4.65
CA LYS A 113 -7.66 10.15 5.66
C LYS A 113 -7.98 11.53 6.23
N THR A 114 -8.34 12.47 5.35
CA THR A 114 -8.64 13.85 5.74
C THR A 114 -9.91 13.92 6.58
N LEU A 115 -10.91 13.10 6.29
CA LEU A 115 -12.12 12.98 7.10
C LEU A 115 -11.80 12.40 8.49
N LEU A 116 -10.99 11.33 8.56
CA LEU A 116 -10.65 10.69 9.82
C LEU A 116 -9.85 11.61 10.75
N ARG A 117 -8.97 12.46 10.19
CA ARG A 117 -8.24 13.48 10.96
C ARG A 117 -9.14 14.52 11.63
N LYS A 118 -10.40 14.66 11.21
CA LYS A 118 -11.37 15.54 11.87
C LYS A 118 -11.99 14.92 13.12
N VAL A 119 -11.82 13.61 13.31
CA VAL A 119 -12.23 12.87 14.51
C VAL A 119 -11.07 12.97 15.52
N ASP A 120 -10.85 14.18 16.02
CA ASP A 120 -9.71 14.52 16.88
C ASP A 120 -10.11 14.79 18.33
N LYS A 121 -11.41 14.81 18.64
CA LYS A 121 -11.90 15.15 19.98
C LYS A 121 -13.26 14.55 20.32
N ILE A 122 -13.47 14.35 21.62
CA ILE A 122 -14.78 14.10 22.24
C ILE A 122 -14.96 15.06 23.41
N ILE A 123 -16.20 15.50 23.62
CA ILE A 123 -16.57 16.40 24.70
C ILE A 123 -17.65 15.70 25.54
N ASP A 124 -17.32 15.41 26.80
CA ASP A 124 -18.30 15.04 27.82
C ASP A 124 -18.80 16.29 28.53
N LYS A 125 -19.98 16.75 28.13
CA LYS A 125 -20.63 17.93 28.73
C LYS A 125 -21.08 17.70 30.17
N LYS A 126 -21.30 16.44 30.60
CA LYS A 126 -21.80 16.14 31.95
C LYS A 126 -20.69 16.31 32.99
N GLU A 127 -19.50 15.83 32.66
CA GLU A 127 -18.33 15.94 33.53
C GLU A 127 -17.46 17.17 33.21
N GLY A 128 -17.78 17.90 32.13
CA GLY A 128 -17.02 19.06 31.70
C GLY A 128 -15.59 18.70 31.31
N VAL A 129 -15.42 17.58 30.60
CA VAL A 129 -14.12 17.07 30.16
C VAL A 129 -14.08 16.99 28.65
N MET A 130 -12.99 17.47 28.04
CA MET A 130 -12.70 17.29 26.63
C MET A 130 -11.50 16.36 26.49
N MET A 131 -11.65 15.29 25.72
CA MET A 131 -10.55 14.44 25.28
C MET A 131 -10.16 14.84 23.87
N LYS A 132 -8.86 15.01 23.61
CA LYS A 132 -8.32 15.36 22.29
C LYS A 132 -7.15 14.45 21.95
N TRP A 133 -7.00 14.10 20.69
CA TRP A 133 -5.93 13.25 20.19
C TRP A 133 -5.56 13.59 18.75
N ASN A 134 -4.42 13.09 18.30
CA ASN A 134 -3.96 13.21 16.91
C ASN A 134 -4.14 11.87 16.17
N VAL A 135 -4.58 11.94 14.92
CA VAL A 135 -4.76 10.76 14.07
C VAL A 135 -3.63 10.67 13.04
N HIS A 136 -2.88 9.57 13.11
CA HIS A 136 -1.76 9.27 12.23
C HIS A 136 -2.02 8.00 11.42
N PHE A 137 -1.21 7.78 10.39
CA PHE A 137 -1.29 6.60 9.53
C PHE A 137 0.06 5.91 9.46
N SER A 138 0.06 4.60 9.68
CA SER A 138 1.25 3.77 9.54
C SER A 138 1.66 3.62 8.07
N THR A 139 2.86 3.07 7.82
CA THR A 139 3.31 2.68 6.47
C THR A 139 2.35 1.68 5.81
N ALA A 140 1.63 0.89 6.61
CA ALA A 140 0.59 -0.03 6.15
C ALA A 140 -0.79 0.65 5.96
N ASN A 141 -0.86 1.98 5.97
CA ASN A 141 -2.09 2.76 5.81
C ASN A 141 -3.17 2.49 6.87
N LYS A 142 -2.79 1.89 8.01
CA LYS A 142 -3.68 1.71 9.16
C LYS A 142 -3.67 2.97 10.02
N PRO A 143 -4.84 3.50 10.41
CA PRO A 143 -4.92 4.62 11.32
C PRO A 143 -4.51 4.20 12.74
N PHE A 144 -3.91 5.12 13.47
CA PHE A 144 -3.61 4.97 14.89
C PHE A 144 -3.66 6.34 15.56
N VAL A 145 -3.78 6.33 16.89
CA VAL A 145 -3.92 7.54 17.70
C VAL A 145 -2.59 7.86 18.39
N SER A 146 -2.29 9.14 18.53
CA SER A 146 -1.19 9.63 19.38
C SER A 146 -1.60 10.89 20.13
N ASP A 147 -0.78 11.28 21.10
CA ASP A 147 -0.93 12.53 21.85
C ASP A 147 -2.33 12.69 22.47
N VAL A 148 -2.84 11.63 23.09
CA VAL A 148 -4.12 11.67 23.81
C VAL A 148 -3.97 12.57 25.03
N ASN A 149 -4.80 13.61 25.10
CA ASN A 149 -4.76 14.60 26.16
C ASN A 149 -6.18 14.93 26.63
N CYS A 150 -6.34 15.05 27.95
CA CYS A 150 -7.59 15.50 28.56
C CYS A 150 -7.52 16.97 28.98
N PHE A 151 -8.66 17.64 28.91
CA PHE A 151 -8.83 19.04 29.25
C PHE A 151 -10.08 19.24 30.10
N CYS A 152 -9.99 20.13 31.08
CA CYS A 152 -11.08 20.53 31.95
C CYS A 152 -11.78 21.75 31.35
N LEU A 153 -13.09 21.67 31.18
CA LEU A 153 -13.96 22.73 30.68
C LEU A 153 -14.69 23.48 31.80
N LEU A 154 -14.48 23.12 33.07
CA LEU A 154 -15.17 23.73 34.22
C LEU A 154 -14.57 25.08 34.66
N HIS A 155 -13.50 25.54 34.01
CA HIS A 155 -12.72 26.72 34.42
C HIS A 155 -12.94 27.95 33.52
N GLY A 156 -14.09 28.03 32.85
CA GLY A 156 -14.44 29.15 31.98
C GLY A 156 -14.10 28.87 30.51
N ASP A 157 -13.68 29.92 29.79
CA ASP A 157 -13.61 29.91 28.33
C ASP A 157 -12.44 29.10 27.76
N LEU A 158 -11.38 28.91 28.55
CA LEU A 158 -10.16 28.22 28.13
C LEU A 158 -10.08 26.80 28.72
N PRO A 159 -10.02 25.75 27.86
CA PRO A 159 -9.85 24.38 28.34
C PRO A 159 -8.48 24.21 29.00
N ILE A 160 -8.48 23.77 30.26
CA ILE A 160 -7.24 23.57 31.03
C ILE A 160 -6.75 22.14 30.87
N LYS A 161 -5.52 21.96 30.38
CA LYS A 161 -4.92 20.63 30.21
C LYS A 161 -4.75 19.93 31.56
N PHE A 162 -5.09 18.65 31.60
CA PHE A 162 -4.85 17.80 32.77
C PHE A 162 -3.34 17.60 32.98
N LEU A 163 -2.92 17.58 34.24
CA LEU A 163 -1.57 17.24 34.67
C LEU A 163 -1.66 16.04 35.60
N TRP A 164 -0.86 15.00 35.39
CA TRP A 164 -0.94 13.77 36.20
C TRP A 164 -2.37 13.20 36.28
N ASN A 165 -3.04 13.22 35.12
CA ASN A 165 -4.36 12.65 34.84
C ASN A 165 -5.50 13.22 35.69
N ARG A 166 -5.34 14.47 36.13
CA ARG A 166 -6.33 15.22 36.88
C ARG A 166 -6.30 16.69 36.52
N CYS A 167 -7.35 17.41 36.92
CA CYS A 167 -7.34 18.87 36.81
C CYS A 167 -6.34 19.49 37.81
N PRO A 168 -5.51 20.47 37.38
CA PRO A 168 -4.54 21.12 38.28
C PRO A 168 -5.17 22.06 39.32
N HIS A 169 -6.42 22.50 39.13
CA HIS A 169 -7.11 23.33 40.11
C HIS A 169 -7.65 22.49 41.25
N GLN A 170 -7.10 22.65 42.46
CA GLN A 170 -7.43 21.84 43.63
C GLN A 170 -8.93 21.86 43.96
N ASP A 171 -9.60 23.00 43.81
CA ASP A 171 -11.03 23.16 44.10
C ASP A 171 -11.97 22.60 43.01
N CYS A 172 -11.42 22.06 41.92
CA CYS A 172 -12.22 21.47 40.85
C CYS A 172 -12.70 20.06 41.20
N LYS A 173 -13.96 19.73 40.88
CA LYS A 173 -14.46 18.34 40.93
C LYS A 173 -13.56 17.35 40.16
N ASN A 174 -12.96 17.79 39.06
CA ASN A 174 -12.08 16.99 38.21
C ASN A 174 -10.63 16.88 38.73
N SER A 175 -10.28 17.54 39.84
CA SER A 175 -8.97 17.38 40.49
C SER A 175 -8.90 16.11 41.34
N GLN A 176 -10.05 15.71 41.89
CA GLN A 176 -10.22 14.52 42.73
C GLN A 176 -10.42 13.24 41.91
N LYS A 177 -10.71 13.38 40.60
CA LYS A 177 -10.91 12.28 39.67
C LYS A 177 -9.63 12.03 38.91
N GLN A 178 -8.97 10.91 39.18
CA GLN A 178 -7.86 10.45 38.38
C GLN A 178 -8.41 9.67 37.18
N ILE A 179 -7.99 10.04 35.98
CA ILE A 179 -8.34 9.33 34.76
C ILE A 179 -7.25 8.29 34.45
N ASP A 180 -7.64 7.13 33.94
CA ASP A 180 -6.73 6.10 33.46
C ASP A 180 -6.33 6.37 32.00
N ASP A 181 -5.05 6.66 31.77
CA ASP A 181 -4.51 6.96 30.44
C ASP A 181 -4.66 5.79 29.49
N TYR A 182 -4.46 4.56 29.98
CA TYR A 182 -4.55 3.38 29.12
C TYR A 182 -5.97 3.17 28.60
N SER A 183 -6.98 3.36 29.47
CA SER A 183 -8.38 3.32 29.06
C SER A 183 -8.74 4.44 28.08
N LEU A 184 -8.17 5.64 28.25
CA LEU A 184 -8.39 6.76 27.33
C LEU A 184 -7.80 6.50 25.94
N GLU A 185 -6.57 5.99 25.89
CA GLU A 185 -5.89 5.65 24.63
C GLU A 185 -6.68 4.57 23.87
N ASN A 186 -7.06 3.49 24.56
CA ASN A 186 -7.87 2.42 23.95
C ASN A 186 -9.23 2.93 23.46
N LEU A 187 -9.87 3.83 24.21
CA LEU A 187 -11.14 4.42 23.81
C LEU A 187 -10.96 5.27 22.54
N ALA A 188 -9.95 6.15 22.52
CA ALA A 188 -9.64 6.98 21.36
C ALA A 188 -9.31 6.13 20.13
N GLU A 189 -8.51 5.07 20.27
CA GLU A 189 -8.23 4.12 19.20
C GLU A 189 -9.50 3.45 18.69
N SER A 190 -10.35 2.97 19.61
CA SER A 190 -11.61 2.31 19.26
C SER A 190 -12.54 3.23 18.45
N ILE A 191 -12.65 4.50 18.84
CA ILE A 191 -13.44 5.51 18.12
C ILE A 191 -12.88 5.74 16.71
N VAL A 192 -11.56 5.89 16.59
CA VAL A 192 -10.92 6.13 15.30
C VAL A 192 -11.05 4.91 14.38
N LEU A 193 -10.98 3.69 14.92
CA LEU A 193 -11.18 2.47 14.15
C LEU A 193 -12.63 2.32 13.68
N ASP A 194 -13.62 2.58 14.54
CA ASP A 194 -15.03 2.55 14.17
C ASP A 194 -15.37 3.56 13.05
N GLU A 195 -14.88 4.80 13.17
CA GLU A 195 -15.04 5.80 12.13
C GLU A 195 -14.31 5.44 10.83
N TRP A 196 -13.14 4.81 10.93
CA TRP A 196 -12.41 4.31 9.76
C TRP A 196 -13.19 3.24 9.00
N ASP A 197 -13.82 2.31 9.72
CA ASP A 197 -14.62 1.25 9.12
C ASP A 197 -15.91 1.79 8.48
N LYS A 198 -16.59 2.76 9.12
CA LYS A 198 -17.74 3.48 8.53
C LYS A 198 -17.36 4.18 7.22
N ILE A 199 -16.24 4.90 7.20
CA ILE A 199 -15.76 5.64 6.02
C ILE A 199 -15.40 4.70 4.86
N ASN A 200 -14.90 3.50 5.16
CA ASN A 200 -14.54 2.51 4.15
C ASN A 200 -15.70 1.59 3.75
N GLY A 201 -16.83 1.65 4.45
CA GLY A 201 -18.00 0.79 4.19
C GLY A 201 -17.83 -0.63 4.72
N ASN A 202 -16.88 -0.85 5.62
CA ASN A 202 -16.75 -2.12 6.33
C ASN A 202 -17.78 -2.10 7.48
N LYS A 203 -18.94 -2.70 7.28
CA LYS A 203 -19.88 -2.89 8.40
C LYS A 203 -19.30 -3.92 9.35
N ILE A 204 -18.98 -3.49 10.57
CA ILE A 204 -18.80 -4.39 11.70
C ILE A 204 -20.21 -4.91 12.05
N ILE A 205 -20.44 -6.21 11.88
CA ILE A 205 -21.63 -6.93 12.38
C ILE A 205 -21.33 -7.37 13.80
#